data_AF-A0AA52AUJ0-F1
#
_entry.id   AF-A0AA52AUJ0-F1
#
_cell.length_a   1.000
_cell.length_b   1.000
_cell.length_c   1.000
_cell.angle_alpha   90.00
_cell.angle_beta   90.00
_cell.angle_gamma   90.00
#
_symmetry.space_group_name_H-M   'P 1'
#
loop_
_entity.id
_entity.type
_entity.pdbx_description
1 polymer ?
#
loop_
_entity_poly.entity_id
_entity_poly.type
_entity_poly.pdbx_seq_one_letter_code
_entity_poly.pdbx_strand_id
1 'polypeptide(L)'
;MRDLGAGFGHLVKGQRWVAQHGKQYGFGLLPGLITLVLYAGALISLALWGDDLVTWATPFADTWPSPWLGLFRGFLTAVLFALALLLAVLTFTAVTLLVGQPFYESLSETVDRDVSPDGTAPRSDLPLHRELWISARDSLRILVRAALWGVLLFALGFLPFVGQTVVPVIGFFVTGFFLTEELTAVALQRRGVELRRRLTLLRSRKLLVWGFGTPLGLAFLVPFVAVFLMPGAVAGATLLARDLLGEESAEDADTAENADDAENANASGNANVSGTGQITRP
;
A
#
# COMPACT_ATOMS: atom_id res chain seq x y z
N MET A 1 -5.66 -24.49 2.26
CA MET A 1 -4.24 -24.10 2.30
C MET A 1 -3.76 -23.46 1.00
N ARG A 2 -4.25 -23.90 -0.19
CA ARG A 2 -3.91 -23.28 -1.49
C ARG A 2 -4.12 -21.76 -1.51
N ASP A 3 -5.23 -21.27 -0.95
CA ASP A 3 -5.54 -19.82 -0.90
C ASP A 3 -4.58 -19.00 -0.05
N LEU A 4 -4.09 -19.51 1.08
CA LEU A 4 -3.08 -18.81 1.90
C LEU A 4 -1.79 -18.63 1.11
N GLY A 5 -1.34 -19.69 0.42
CA GLY A 5 -0.17 -19.65 -0.44
C GLY A 5 -0.37 -18.73 -1.65
N ALA A 6 -1.57 -18.72 -2.25
CA ALA A 6 -1.90 -17.81 -3.33
C ALA A 6 -1.86 -16.34 -2.88
N GLY A 7 -2.36 -16.02 -1.68
CA GLY A 7 -2.32 -14.68 -1.11
C GLY A 7 -0.88 -14.18 -0.93
N PHE A 8 -0.01 -15.03 -0.36
CA PHE A 8 1.41 -14.73 -0.27
C PHE A 8 2.07 -14.62 -1.66
N GLY A 9 1.64 -15.45 -2.61
CA GLY A 9 2.07 -15.39 -4.00
C GLY A 9 1.82 -14.03 -4.64
N HIS A 10 0.68 -13.39 -4.37
CA HIS A 10 0.38 -12.03 -4.85
C HIS A 10 1.35 -10.98 -4.28
N LEU A 11 1.72 -11.11 -3.00
CA LEU A 11 2.74 -10.23 -2.40
C LEU A 11 4.08 -10.39 -3.11
N VAL A 12 4.53 -11.63 -3.34
CA VAL A 12 5.79 -11.92 -4.06
C VAL A 12 5.74 -11.44 -5.51
N LYS A 13 4.63 -11.68 -6.22
CA LYS A 13 4.40 -11.19 -7.60
C LYS A 13 4.48 -9.67 -7.64
N GLY A 14 3.86 -8.97 -6.70
CA GLY A 14 3.93 -7.51 -6.58
C GLY A 14 5.36 -7.00 -6.37
N GLN A 15 6.12 -7.60 -5.46
CA GLN A 15 7.53 -7.24 -5.25
C GLN A 15 8.37 -7.51 -6.50
N ARG A 16 8.16 -8.64 -7.18
CA ARG A 16 8.86 -9.00 -8.42
C ARG A 16 8.53 -8.03 -9.56
N TRP A 17 7.26 -7.67 -9.71
CA TRP A 17 6.81 -6.71 -10.73
C TRP A 17 7.51 -5.38 -10.57
N VAL A 18 7.57 -4.86 -9.34
CA VAL A 18 8.24 -3.58 -9.07
C VAL A 18 9.75 -3.66 -9.25
N ALA A 19 10.38 -4.80 -8.89
CA ALA A 19 11.81 -5.02 -9.13
C ALA A 19 12.15 -5.05 -10.64
N GLN A 20 11.24 -5.55 -11.48
CA GLN A 20 11.37 -5.51 -12.95
C GLN A 20 11.10 -4.10 -13.49
N HIS A 21 10.26 -3.31 -12.82
CA HIS A 21 9.89 -1.94 -13.19
C HIS A 21 10.58 -0.89 -12.31
N GLY A 22 11.91 -0.79 -12.39
CA GLY A 22 12.71 0.08 -11.51
C GLY A 22 12.30 1.56 -11.48
N LYS A 23 11.75 2.10 -12.57
CA LYS A 23 11.18 3.47 -12.59
C LYS A 23 9.96 3.60 -11.66
N GLN A 24 9.09 2.58 -11.65
CA GLN A 24 7.89 2.54 -10.82
C GLN A 24 8.23 2.29 -9.35
N TYR A 25 9.29 1.52 -9.08
CA TYR A 25 9.84 1.40 -7.73
C TYR A 25 10.25 2.76 -7.15
N GLY A 26 11.08 3.51 -7.90
CA GLY A 26 11.49 4.85 -7.49
C GLY A 26 10.32 5.82 -7.32
N PHE A 27 9.33 5.73 -8.21
CA PHE A 27 8.11 6.54 -8.12
C PHE A 27 7.28 6.23 -6.86
N GLY A 28 7.16 4.96 -6.47
CA GLY A 28 6.48 4.56 -5.24
C GLY A 28 7.23 4.98 -3.95
N LEU A 29 8.54 5.18 -4.02
CA LEU A 29 9.35 5.69 -2.91
C LEU A 29 9.37 7.23 -2.80
N LEU A 30 8.98 7.92 -3.87
CA LEU A 30 9.03 9.37 -3.98
C LEU A 30 8.28 10.11 -2.86
N PRO A 31 7.10 9.68 -2.38
CA PRO A 31 6.39 10.37 -1.30
C PRO A 31 7.19 10.43 0.01
N GLY A 32 7.81 9.30 0.38
CA GLY A 32 8.67 9.22 1.55
C GLY A 32 9.89 10.11 1.41
N LEU A 33 10.50 10.12 0.22
CA LEU A 33 11.66 10.97 -0.06
C LEU A 33 11.31 12.47 -0.05
N ILE A 34 10.21 12.87 -0.69
CA ILE A 34 9.74 14.26 -0.72
C ILE A 34 9.51 14.75 0.71
N THR A 35 8.76 13.98 1.49
CA THR A 35 8.47 14.35 2.87
C THR A 35 9.72 14.39 3.74
N LEU A 36 10.63 13.42 3.60
CA LEU A 36 11.92 13.44 4.28
C LEU A 36 12.72 14.71 3.94
N VAL A 37 12.83 15.06 2.66
CA VAL A 37 13.56 16.26 2.20
C VAL A 37 12.90 17.54 2.73
N LEU A 38 11.58 17.62 2.73
CA LEU A 38 10.85 18.78 3.26
C LEU A 38 11.13 18.99 4.76
N TYR A 39 10.99 17.95 5.58
CA TYR A 39 11.24 18.06 7.01
C TYR A 39 12.73 18.24 7.33
N ALA A 40 13.62 17.56 6.62
CA ALA A 40 15.06 17.78 6.76
C ALA A 40 15.43 19.22 6.41
N GLY A 41 14.91 19.76 5.30
CA GLY A 41 15.11 21.14 4.90
C GLY A 41 14.60 22.13 5.96
N ALA A 42 13.42 21.90 6.53
CA ALA A 42 12.87 22.74 7.60
C ALA A 42 13.74 22.71 8.87
N LEU A 43 14.17 21.52 9.31
CA LEU A 43 15.03 21.36 10.50
C LEU A 43 16.44 21.91 10.28
N ILE A 44 17.02 21.71 9.10
CA ILE A 44 18.32 22.28 8.72
C ILE A 44 18.22 23.80 8.68
N SER A 45 17.15 24.34 8.09
CA SER A 45 16.94 25.80 8.06
C SER A 45 16.84 26.36 9.47
N LEU A 46 16.12 25.67 10.36
CA LEU A 46 16.03 26.05 11.76
C LEU A 46 17.37 25.93 12.49
N ALA A 47 18.20 24.94 12.17
CA ALA A 47 19.53 24.79 12.75
C ALA A 47 20.49 25.90 12.31
N LEU A 48 20.37 26.37 11.06
CA LEU A 48 21.24 27.42 10.50
C LEU A 48 20.80 28.84 10.86
N TRP A 49 19.49 29.09 10.88
CA TRP A 49 18.92 30.44 11.06
C TRP A 49 18.05 30.59 12.33
N GLY A 50 18.01 29.57 13.19
CA GLY A 50 17.19 29.59 14.40
C GLY A 50 17.58 30.70 15.37
N ASP A 51 18.89 30.94 15.55
CA ASP A 51 19.39 32.01 16.42
C ASP A 51 19.06 33.40 15.87
N ASP A 52 19.13 33.59 14.55
CA ASP A 52 18.74 34.84 13.89
C ASP A 52 17.24 35.09 14.06
N LEU A 53 16.42 34.04 13.92
CA LEU A 53 14.97 34.12 14.09
C LEU A 53 14.58 34.44 15.54
N VAL A 54 15.25 33.82 16.51
CA VAL A 54 15.08 34.12 17.94
C VAL A 54 15.52 35.55 18.26
N THR A 55 16.63 36.00 17.69
CA THR A 55 17.12 37.37 17.85
C THR A 55 16.13 38.38 17.29
N TRP A 56 15.64 38.16 16.07
CA TRP A 56 14.62 38.98 15.42
C TRP A 56 13.31 39.03 16.22
N ALA A 57 12.91 37.92 16.83
CA ALA A 57 11.69 37.83 17.64
C ALA A 57 11.83 38.41 19.05
N THR A 58 13.05 38.68 19.53
CA THR A 58 13.32 39.15 20.91
C THR A 58 14.06 40.50 20.98
N PRO A 59 13.62 41.55 20.26
CA PRO A 59 14.31 42.85 20.29
C PRO A 59 14.23 43.53 21.67
N PHE A 60 13.18 43.23 22.44
CA PHE A 60 13.03 43.72 23.81
C PHE A 60 14.14 43.22 24.76
N ALA A 61 14.83 42.14 24.43
CA ALA A 61 15.90 41.56 25.25
C ALA A 61 17.29 42.14 24.92
N ASP A 62 17.43 42.97 23.87
CA ASP A 62 18.73 43.46 23.40
C ASP A 62 19.53 44.24 24.45
N THR A 63 18.86 44.85 25.42
CA THR A 63 19.49 45.63 26.50
C THR A 63 19.91 44.79 27.71
N TRP A 64 19.67 43.49 27.69
CA TRP A 64 19.95 42.62 28.83
C TRP A 64 21.45 42.38 29.00
N PRO A 65 21.98 42.43 30.24
CA PRO A 65 23.39 42.21 30.48
C PRO A 65 23.78 40.74 30.26
N SER A 66 25.03 40.52 29.86
CA SER A 66 25.65 39.19 29.82
C SER A 66 25.75 38.60 31.24
N PRO A 67 25.46 37.30 31.48
CA PRO A 67 25.18 36.24 30.49
C PRO A 67 23.68 35.98 30.22
N TRP A 68 22.77 36.76 30.83
CA TRP A 68 21.33 36.47 30.84
C TRP A 68 20.70 36.49 29.44
N LEU A 69 21.16 37.38 28.56
CA LEU A 69 20.72 37.42 27.16
C LEU A 69 21.02 36.11 26.42
N GLY A 70 22.26 35.62 26.51
CA GLY A 70 22.70 34.40 25.83
C GLY A 70 21.98 33.16 26.37
N LEU A 71 21.79 33.07 27.68
CA LEU A 71 21.03 31.99 28.30
C LEU A 71 19.56 31.98 27.85
N PHE A 72 18.92 33.15 27.82
CA PHE A 72 17.53 33.27 27.40
C PHE A 72 17.32 32.92 25.93
N ARG A 73 18.12 33.51 25.02
CA ARG A 73 18.03 33.22 23.58
C ARG A 73 18.40 31.77 23.26
N GLY A 74 19.48 31.26 23.85
CA GLY A 74 19.89 29.85 23.67
C GLY A 74 18.82 28.87 24.16
N PHE A 75 18.18 29.16 25.30
CA PHE A 75 17.03 28.37 25.77
C PHE A 75 15.86 28.43 24.79
N LEU A 76 15.52 29.62 24.26
CA LEU A 76 14.42 29.77 23.31
C LEU A 76 14.70 29.05 21.98
N THR A 77 15.93 29.11 21.46
CA THR A 77 16.36 28.35 20.29
C THR A 77 16.23 26.84 20.55
N ALA A 78 16.68 26.36 21.71
CA ALA A 78 16.57 24.94 22.07
C ALA A 78 15.12 24.47 22.16
N VAL A 79 14.23 25.27 22.77
CA VAL A 79 12.78 24.97 22.85
C VAL A 79 12.15 24.97 21.47
N LEU A 80 12.49 25.95 20.62
CA LEU A 80 12.00 26.03 19.26
C LEU A 80 12.41 24.81 18.44
N PHE A 81 13.67 24.38 18.55
CA PHE A 81 14.17 23.18 17.89
C PHE A 81 13.48 21.91 18.41
N ALA A 82 13.31 21.77 19.72
CA ALA A 82 12.62 20.65 20.32
C ALA A 82 11.14 20.57 19.87
N LEU A 83 10.45 21.71 19.81
CA LEU A 83 9.07 21.78 19.36
C LEU A 83 8.96 21.48 17.85
N ALA A 84 9.86 22.03 17.04
CA ALA A 84 9.89 21.73 15.60
C ALA A 84 10.17 20.25 15.34
N LEU A 85 11.10 19.64 16.08
CA LEU A 85 11.38 18.20 15.98
C LEU A 85 10.19 17.36 16.42
N LEU A 86 9.54 17.71 17.54
CA LEU A 86 8.34 17.03 18.02
C LEU A 86 7.22 17.10 16.97
N LEU A 87 6.94 18.31 16.45
CA LEU A 87 5.95 18.49 15.40
C LEU A 87 6.31 17.68 14.17
N ALA A 88 7.58 17.73 13.73
CA ALA A 88 8.05 16.94 12.59
C ALA A 88 7.77 15.46 12.77
N VAL A 89 8.12 14.87 13.92
CA VAL A 89 7.84 13.46 14.21
C VAL A 89 6.35 13.16 14.20
N LEU A 90 5.52 14.01 14.83
CA LEU A 90 4.08 13.82 14.92
C LEU A 90 3.37 13.93 13.56
N THR A 91 3.81 14.84 12.69
CA THR A 91 3.15 15.13 11.43
C THR A 91 3.79 14.45 10.23
N PHE A 92 5.00 13.88 10.36
CA PHE A 92 5.72 13.22 9.27
C PHE A 92 4.85 12.17 8.58
N THR A 93 4.36 11.17 9.31
CA THR A 93 3.57 10.07 8.73
C THR A 93 2.29 10.58 8.07
N ALA A 94 1.57 11.52 8.70
CA ALA A 94 0.35 12.07 8.13
C ALA A 94 0.61 12.79 6.80
N VAL A 95 1.67 13.60 6.74
CA VAL A 95 2.06 14.31 5.51
C VAL A 95 2.58 13.31 4.46
N THR A 96 3.36 12.30 4.84
CA THR A 96 3.84 11.26 3.91
C THR A 96 2.69 10.51 3.26
N LEU A 97 1.68 10.12 4.04
CA LEU A 97 0.48 9.46 3.51
C LEU A 97 -0.32 10.38 2.58
N LEU A 98 -0.50 11.64 2.97
CA LEU A 98 -1.21 12.64 2.15
C LEU A 98 -0.52 12.86 0.80
N VAL A 99 0.80 13.03 0.82
CA VAL A 99 1.62 13.16 -0.40
C VAL A 99 1.63 11.86 -1.20
N GLY A 100 1.55 10.70 -0.53
CA GLY A 100 1.65 9.39 -1.15
C GLY A 100 0.46 8.93 -1.98
N GLN A 101 -0.75 9.39 -1.64
CA GLN A 101 -1.98 8.96 -2.32
C GLN A 101 -1.90 9.00 -3.87
N PRO A 102 -1.55 10.13 -4.52
CA PRO A 102 -1.49 10.19 -5.98
C PRO A 102 -0.43 9.25 -6.58
N PHE A 103 0.68 9.01 -5.87
CA PHE A 103 1.74 8.12 -6.34
C PHE A 103 1.31 6.66 -6.28
N TYR A 104 0.66 6.27 -5.18
CA TYR A 104 0.16 4.90 -5.02
C TYR A 104 -0.99 4.60 -5.98
N GLU A 105 -1.85 5.58 -6.27
CA GLU A 105 -2.90 5.45 -7.27
C GLU A 105 -2.33 5.25 -8.67
N SER A 106 -1.40 6.10 -9.11
CA SER A 106 -0.75 5.99 -10.42
C SER A 106 0.09 4.71 -10.57
N LEU A 107 0.73 4.25 -9.48
CA LEU A 107 1.42 2.97 -9.44
C LEU A 107 0.42 1.82 -9.66
N SER A 108 -0.72 1.84 -8.96
CA SER A 108 -1.78 0.84 -9.14
C SER A 108 -2.33 0.84 -10.57
N GLU A 109 -2.45 2.00 -11.21
CA GLU A 109 -2.91 2.13 -12.59
C GLU A 109 -1.93 1.51 -13.57
N THR A 110 -0.64 1.75 -13.38
CA THR A 110 0.39 1.15 -14.23
C THR A 110 0.39 -0.37 -14.10
N VAL A 111 0.26 -0.90 -12.88
CA VAL A 111 0.18 -2.34 -12.64
C VAL A 111 -1.04 -2.94 -13.32
N ASP A 112 -2.22 -2.31 -13.16
CA ASP A 112 -3.44 -2.76 -13.85
C ASP A 112 -3.25 -2.80 -15.37
N ARG A 113 -2.66 -1.74 -15.94
CA ARG A 113 -2.43 -1.61 -17.38
C ARG A 113 -1.49 -2.67 -17.94
N ASP A 114 -0.45 -3.00 -17.19
CA ASP A 114 0.58 -3.96 -17.62
C ASP A 114 0.06 -5.40 -17.60
N VAL A 115 -0.89 -5.70 -16.71
CA VAL A 115 -1.43 -7.05 -16.49
C VAL A 115 -2.73 -7.28 -17.28
N SER A 116 -3.44 -6.22 -17.66
CA SER A 116 -4.69 -6.33 -18.38
C SER A 116 -4.48 -6.73 -19.84
N PRO A 117 -5.24 -7.72 -20.38
CA PRO A 117 -5.12 -8.15 -21.78
C PRO A 117 -5.36 -7.03 -22.79
N ASP A 118 -6.20 -6.06 -22.44
CA ASP A 118 -6.56 -4.91 -23.27
C ASP A 118 -5.63 -3.70 -23.09
N GLY A 119 -4.64 -3.79 -22.18
CA GLY A 119 -3.75 -2.69 -21.86
C GLY A 119 -4.48 -1.46 -21.30
N THR A 120 -5.69 -1.61 -20.78
CA THR A 120 -6.44 -0.52 -20.14
C THR A 120 -6.44 -0.65 -18.63
N ALA A 121 -6.73 0.46 -17.96
CA ALA A 121 -6.83 0.48 -16.50
C ALA A 121 -8.20 1.08 -16.14
N PRO A 122 -8.99 0.45 -15.25
CA PRO A 122 -10.29 0.97 -14.85
C PRO A 122 -10.17 2.41 -14.34
N ARG A 123 -11.03 3.29 -14.84
CA ARG A 123 -11.16 4.67 -14.36
C ARG A 123 -12.52 4.83 -13.70
N SER A 124 -12.56 5.64 -12.65
CA SER A 124 -13.82 6.01 -12.03
C SER A 124 -14.42 7.20 -12.80
N ASP A 125 -15.68 7.06 -13.23
CA ASP A 125 -16.42 8.07 -14.00
C ASP A 125 -17.12 9.11 -13.10
N LEU A 126 -16.83 9.11 -11.79
CA LEU A 126 -17.45 10.01 -10.84
C LEU A 126 -16.70 11.35 -10.77
N PRO A 127 -17.41 12.46 -10.46
CA PRO A 127 -16.74 13.72 -10.27
C PRO A 127 -15.89 13.70 -8.98
N LEU A 128 -14.64 14.17 -9.07
CA LEU A 128 -13.60 14.09 -8.03
C LEU A 128 -14.06 14.44 -6.61
N HIS A 129 -14.90 15.47 -6.45
CA HIS A 129 -15.40 15.89 -5.13
C HIS A 129 -16.27 14.81 -4.45
N ARG A 130 -17.05 14.06 -5.25
CA ARG A 130 -17.93 12.99 -4.76
C ARG A 130 -17.12 11.75 -4.43
N GLU A 131 -16.10 11.45 -5.21
CA GLU A 131 -15.14 10.38 -4.92
C GLU A 131 -14.36 10.64 -3.63
N LEU A 132 -13.85 11.86 -3.44
CA LEU A 132 -13.15 12.25 -2.22
C LEU A 132 -14.06 12.12 -0.99
N TRP A 133 -15.33 12.54 -1.10
CA TRP A 133 -16.28 12.41 0.01
C TRP A 133 -16.61 10.95 0.34
N ILE A 134 -16.83 10.11 -0.67
CA ILE A 134 -17.10 8.68 -0.49
C ILE A 134 -15.86 8.00 0.12
N SER A 135 -14.68 8.28 -0.43
CA SER A 135 -13.41 7.75 0.06
C SER A 135 -13.15 8.15 1.50
N ALA A 136 -13.28 9.44 1.85
CA ALA A 136 -13.11 9.91 3.22
C ALA A 136 -14.08 9.24 4.21
N ARG A 137 -15.36 9.09 3.82
CA ARG A 137 -16.36 8.41 4.66
C ARG A 137 -16.04 6.93 4.83
N ASP A 138 -15.59 6.26 3.78
CA ASP A 138 -15.26 4.85 3.81
C ASP A 138 -13.98 4.60 4.64
N SER A 139 -12.94 5.41 4.44
CA SER A 139 -11.73 5.40 5.28
C SER A 139 -12.05 5.64 6.76
N LEU A 140 -12.95 6.59 7.07
CA LEU A 140 -13.39 6.82 8.45
C LEU A 140 -14.13 5.61 9.04
N ARG A 141 -15.00 4.95 8.27
CA ARG A 141 -15.70 3.72 8.73
C ARG A 141 -14.74 2.58 8.99
N ILE A 142 -13.70 2.44 8.18
CA ILE A 142 -12.66 1.42 8.36
C ILE A 142 -11.82 1.76 9.59
N LEU A 143 -11.38 3.02 9.73
CA LEU A 143 -10.64 3.50 10.89
C LEU A 143 -11.39 3.24 12.20
N VAL A 144 -12.69 3.54 12.25
CA VAL A 144 -13.53 3.25 13.42
C VAL A 144 -13.57 1.75 13.71
N ARG A 145 -13.68 0.88 12.69
CA ARG A 145 -13.69 -0.58 12.89
C ARG A 145 -12.35 -1.11 13.36
N ALA A 146 -11.25 -0.61 12.80
CA ALA A 146 -9.90 -0.95 13.24
C ALA A 146 -9.68 -0.51 14.70
N ALA A 147 -10.13 0.70 15.06
CA ALA A 147 -10.08 1.20 16.43
C ALA A 147 -10.91 0.35 17.40
N LEU A 148 -12.13 -0.05 17.02
CA LEU A 148 -12.96 -0.95 17.84
C LEU A 148 -12.29 -2.31 18.08
N TRP A 149 -11.68 -2.89 17.05
CA TRP A 149 -10.88 -4.11 17.20
C TRP A 149 -9.65 -3.88 18.07
N GLY A 150 -8.97 -2.74 17.91
CA GLY A 150 -7.83 -2.35 18.75
C GLY A 150 -8.20 -2.26 20.23
N VAL A 151 -9.30 -1.58 20.56
CA VAL A 151 -9.82 -1.48 21.94
C VAL A 151 -10.20 -2.86 22.49
N LEU A 152 -10.88 -3.68 21.69
CA LEU A 152 -11.27 -5.04 22.09
C LEU A 152 -10.04 -5.92 22.38
N LEU A 153 -9.06 -5.95 21.49
CA LEU A 153 -7.84 -6.72 21.67
C LEU A 153 -7.00 -6.19 22.83
N PHE A 154 -6.92 -4.87 22.99
CA PHE A 154 -6.26 -4.25 24.13
C PHE A 154 -6.90 -4.69 25.45
N ALA A 155 -8.23 -4.65 25.55
CA ALA A 155 -8.96 -5.13 26.73
C ALA A 155 -8.72 -6.63 26.98
N LEU A 156 -8.72 -7.46 25.93
CA LEU A 156 -8.41 -8.89 26.03
C LEU A 156 -6.96 -9.16 26.42
N GLY A 157 -6.04 -8.23 26.13
CA GLY A 157 -4.64 -8.29 26.51
C GLY A 157 -4.40 -8.32 28.03
N PHE A 158 -5.38 -7.87 28.83
CA PHE A 158 -5.30 -7.93 30.28
C PHE A 158 -5.64 -9.31 30.87
N LEU A 159 -6.15 -10.26 30.08
CA LEU A 159 -6.36 -11.63 30.57
C LEU A 159 -4.99 -12.30 30.83
N PRO A 160 -4.72 -12.78 32.05
CA PRO A 160 -3.47 -13.47 32.34
C PRO A 160 -3.33 -14.71 31.45
N PHE A 161 -2.11 -14.99 31.01
CA PHE A 161 -1.73 -16.06 30.07
C PHE A 161 -2.31 -15.92 28.65
N VAL A 162 -3.63 -15.79 28.49
CA VAL A 162 -4.30 -15.69 27.17
C VAL A 162 -3.99 -14.36 26.46
N GLY A 163 -3.99 -13.26 27.20
CA GLY A 163 -3.76 -11.91 26.69
C GLY A 163 -2.36 -11.69 26.14
N GLN A 164 -1.37 -12.43 26.62
CA GLN A 164 0.01 -12.35 26.13
C GLN A 164 0.34 -13.37 25.04
N THR A 165 -0.51 -14.39 24.83
CA THR A 165 -0.25 -15.48 23.88
C THR A 165 -1.18 -15.45 22.68
N VAL A 166 -2.49 -15.54 22.90
CA VAL A 166 -3.49 -15.65 21.83
C VAL A 166 -3.83 -14.29 21.22
N VAL A 167 -3.92 -13.25 22.04
CA VAL A 167 -4.33 -11.92 21.59
C VAL A 167 -3.36 -11.31 20.56
N PRO A 168 -2.02 -11.37 20.73
CA PRO A 168 -1.09 -10.89 19.71
C PRO A 168 -1.25 -11.62 18.36
N VAL A 169 -1.46 -12.94 18.41
CA VAL A 169 -1.69 -13.75 17.19
C VAL A 169 -2.95 -13.30 16.47
N ILE A 170 -4.07 -13.14 17.19
CA ILE A 170 -5.31 -12.60 16.60
C ILE A 170 -5.07 -11.17 16.07
N GLY A 171 -4.30 -10.36 16.81
CA GLY A 171 -3.88 -9.03 16.41
C GLY A 171 -3.21 -9.02 15.04
N PHE A 172 -2.27 -9.94 14.78
CA PHE A 172 -1.63 -10.05 13.46
C PHE A 172 -2.60 -10.38 12.33
N PHE A 173 -3.56 -11.28 12.55
CA PHE A 173 -4.57 -11.59 11.54
C PHE A 173 -5.55 -10.43 11.30
N VAL A 174 -5.90 -9.70 12.36
CA VAL A 174 -6.76 -8.51 12.26
C VAL A 174 -6.02 -7.39 11.53
N THR A 175 -4.78 -7.09 11.92
CA THR A 175 -3.91 -6.12 11.23
C THR A 175 -3.72 -6.52 9.77
N GLY A 176 -3.41 -7.78 9.49
CA GLY A 176 -3.26 -8.26 8.11
C GLY A 176 -4.53 -8.12 7.28
N PHE A 177 -5.70 -8.37 7.86
CA PHE A 177 -6.98 -8.15 7.18
C PHE A 177 -7.19 -6.68 6.82
N PHE A 178 -7.03 -5.77 7.79
CA PHE A 178 -7.22 -4.34 7.56
C PHE A 178 -6.17 -3.75 6.62
N LEU A 179 -4.92 -4.21 6.71
CA LEU A 179 -3.86 -3.77 5.80
C LEU A 179 -4.15 -4.21 4.35
N THR A 180 -4.62 -5.44 4.16
CA THR A 180 -5.03 -5.90 2.82
C THR A 180 -6.21 -5.08 2.30
N GLU A 181 -7.19 -4.80 3.16
CA GLU A 181 -8.34 -3.98 2.80
C GLU A 181 -7.94 -2.58 2.38
N GLU A 182 -7.05 -1.93 3.14
CA GLU A 182 -6.55 -0.59 2.86
C GLU A 182 -5.77 -0.52 1.54
N LEU A 183 -4.93 -1.51 1.26
CA LEU A 183 -4.14 -1.52 0.02
C LEU A 183 -4.96 -1.90 -1.22
N THR A 184 -5.87 -2.87 -1.08
CA THR A 184 -6.77 -3.25 -2.17
C THR A 184 -7.85 -2.19 -2.43
N ALA A 185 -8.14 -1.33 -1.45
CA ALA A 185 -9.12 -0.26 -1.58
C ALA A 185 -8.78 0.68 -2.75
N VAL A 186 -7.51 0.99 -3.02
CA VAL A 186 -7.11 1.85 -4.13
C VAL A 186 -7.56 1.24 -5.48
N ALA A 187 -7.23 -0.03 -5.72
CA ALA A 187 -7.59 -0.74 -6.95
C ALA A 187 -9.12 -0.97 -7.07
N LEU A 188 -9.79 -1.25 -5.94
CA LEU A 188 -11.23 -1.49 -5.89
C LEU A 188 -12.07 -0.20 -5.97
N GLN A 189 -11.56 0.93 -5.48
CA GLN A 189 -12.17 2.26 -5.63
C GLN A 189 -12.25 2.66 -7.09
N ARG A 190 -11.14 2.47 -7.82
CA ARG A 190 -11.06 2.76 -9.26
C ARG A 190 -12.05 1.93 -10.10
N ARG A 191 -12.44 0.76 -9.60
CA ARG A 191 -13.46 -0.13 -10.19
C ARG A 191 -14.89 0.17 -9.71
N GLY A 192 -15.10 1.25 -8.96
CA GLY A 192 -16.41 1.63 -8.45
C GLY A 192 -16.99 0.68 -7.37
N VAL A 193 -16.19 -0.24 -6.82
CA VAL A 193 -16.68 -1.22 -5.84
C VAL A 193 -16.88 -0.51 -4.50
N GLU A 194 -18.12 -0.43 -4.01
CA GLU A 194 -18.42 0.20 -2.71
C GLU A 194 -17.82 -0.56 -1.51
N LEU A 195 -17.51 0.15 -0.41
CA LEU A 195 -16.94 -0.43 0.81
C LEU A 195 -17.67 -1.68 1.33
N ARG A 196 -19.01 -1.68 1.30
CA ARG A 196 -19.79 -2.85 1.74
C ARG A 196 -19.47 -4.09 0.89
N ARG A 197 -19.34 -3.91 -0.42
CA ARG A 197 -19.02 -4.99 -1.35
C ARG A 197 -17.57 -5.44 -1.19
N ARG A 198 -16.62 -4.51 -1.04
CA ARG A 198 -15.20 -4.83 -0.78
C ARG A 198 -15.01 -5.75 0.41
N LEU A 199 -15.62 -5.38 1.54
CA LEU A 199 -15.54 -6.18 2.75
C LEU A 199 -16.22 -7.54 2.60
N THR A 200 -17.26 -7.64 1.78
CA THR A 200 -17.91 -8.92 1.48
C THR A 200 -16.99 -9.81 0.64
N LEU A 201 -16.30 -9.25 -0.36
CA LEU A 201 -15.30 -9.97 -1.17
C LEU A 201 -14.11 -10.45 -0.32
N LEU A 202 -13.56 -9.57 0.51
CA LEU A 202 -12.44 -9.93 1.38
C LEU A 202 -12.82 -10.98 2.44
N ARG A 203 -14.07 -10.94 2.92
CA ARG A 203 -14.59 -11.94 3.87
C ARG A 203 -14.99 -13.26 3.23
N SER A 204 -15.26 -13.31 1.93
CA SER A 204 -15.53 -14.58 1.24
C SER A 204 -14.23 -15.37 1.01
N ARG A 205 -13.09 -14.68 0.81
CA ARG A 205 -11.76 -15.29 0.63
C ARG A 205 -10.76 -14.95 1.75
N LYS A 206 -11.14 -15.16 3.01
CA LYS A 206 -10.30 -14.78 4.19
C LYS A 206 -8.89 -15.37 4.17
N LEU A 207 -8.75 -16.62 3.71
CA LEU A 207 -7.46 -17.29 3.64
C LEU A 207 -6.52 -16.61 2.64
N LEU A 208 -7.04 -16.16 1.49
CA LEU A 208 -6.29 -15.38 0.51
C LEU A 208 -5.85 -14.04 1.10
N VAL A 209 -6.77 -13.33 1.77
CA VAL A 209 -6.51 -12.04 2.42
C VAL A 209 -5.46 -12.15 3.52
N TRP A 210 -5.58 -13.14 4.42
CA TRP A 210 -4.58 -13.35 5.47
C TRP A 210 -3.24 -13.82 4.94
N GLY A 211 -3.23 -14.57 3.83
CA GLY A 211 -2.00 -14.99 3.14
C GLY A 211 -1.21 -13.81 2.58
N PHE A 212 -1.90 -12.76 2.14
CA PHE A 212 -1.28 -11.51 1.69
C PHE A 212 -0.91 -10.58 2.86
N GLY A 213 -1.88 -10.22 3.69
CA GLY A 213 -1.74 -9.13 4.65
C GLY A 213 -0.99 -9.48 5.93
N THR A 214 -1.05 -10.71 6.41
CA THR A 214 -0.35 -11.11 7.65
C THR A 214 1.18 -11.03 7.50
N PRO A 215 1.81 -11.64 6.48
CA PRO A 215 3.25 -11.51 6.29
C PRO A 215 3.67 -10.07 5.98
N LEU A 216 2.84 -9.32 5.24
CA LEU A 216 3.07 -7.91 4.99
C LEU A 216 3.05 -7.07 6.27
N GLY A 217 2.04 -7.28 7.13
CA GLY A 217 1.94 -6.60 8.43
C GLY A 217 3.10 -6.93 9.37
N LEU A 218 3.57 -8.18 9.35
CA LEU A 218 4.78 -8.59 10.07
C LEU A 218 6.04 -7.89 9.53
N ALA A 219 6.19 -7.80 8.22
CA ALA A 219 7.31 -7.09 7.60
C ALA A 219 7.30 -5.59 7.92
N PHE A 220 6.11 -5.00 8.05
CA PHE A 220 5.94 -3.58 8.40
C PHE A 220 6.30 -3.25 9.85
N LEU A 221 6.47 -4.26 10.72
CA LEU A 221 7.03 -4.05 12.05
C LEU A 221 8.52 -3.66 12.00
N VAL A 222 9.23 -4.05 10.94
CA VAL A 222 10.65 -3.72 10.79
C VAL A 222 10.74 -2.31 10.20
N PRO A 223 11.35 -1.34 10.92
CA PRO A 223 11.54 0.01 10.39
C PRO A 223 12.30 -0.02 9.05
N PHE A 224 12.04 0.97 8.20
CA PHE A 224 12.56 1.10 6.83
C PHE A 224 12.08 0.02 5.85
N VAL A 225 11.94 -1.24 6.27
CA VAL A 225 11.40 -2.32 5.43
C VAL A 225 10.03 -1.94 4.89
N ALA A 226 9.16 -1.36 5.72
CA ALA A 226 7.85 -0.88 5.29
C ALA A 226 7.93 0.07 4.08
N VAL A 227 8.87 1.03 4.10
CA VAL A 227 9.02 2.02 3.03
C VAL A 227 9.42 1.35 1.71
N PHE A 228 10.35 0.40 1.75
CA PHE A 228 10.82 -0.31 0.56
C PHE A 228 9.86 -1.38 0.06
N LEU A 229 9.09 -2.02 0.94
CA LEU A 229 8.06 -2.98 0.54
C LEU A 229 6.80 -2.30 -0.02
N MET A 230 6.53 -1.05 0.37
CA MET A 230 5.26 -0.36 0.07
C MET A 230 4.92 -0.37 -1.44
N PRO A 231 5.82 -0.01 -2.36
CA PRO A 231 5.49 -0.03 -3.79
C PRO A 231 5.07 -1.42 -4.29
N GLY A 232 5.81 -2.46 -3.89
CA GLY A 232 5.47 -3.84 -4.26
C GLY A 232 4.23 -4.37 -3.55
N ALA A 233 3.91 -3.86 -2.35
CA ALA A 233 2.68 -4.18 -1.65
C ALA A 233 1.46 -3.56 -2.34
N VAL A 234 1.57 -2.32 -2.84
CA VAL A 234 0.53 -1.70 -3.69
C VAL A 234 0.34 -2.51 -4.97
N ALA A 235 1.42 -2.87 -5.66
CA ALA A 235 1.33 -3.70 -6.87
C ALA A 235 0.69 -5.07 -6.59
N GLY A 236 1.11 -5.75 -5.52
CA GLY A 236 0.56 -7.04 -5.10
C GLY A 236 -0.92 -6.94 -4.69
N ALA A 237 -1.33 -5.84 -4.05
CA ALA A 237 -2.72 -5.58 -3.72
C ALA A 237 -3.58 -5.34 -4.97
N THR A 238 -3.04 -4.66 -5.99
CA THR A 238 -3.71 -4.53 -7.29
C THR A 238 -3.94 -5.90 -7.94
N LEU A 239 -2.92 -6.75 -7.99
CA LEU A 239 -3.04 -8.12 -8.52
C LEU A 239 -4.08 -8.93 -7.73
N LEU A 240 -4.05 -8.84 -6.39
CA LEU A 240 -5.02 -9.51 -5.53
C LEU A 240 -6.45 -9.00 -5.76
N ALA A 241 -6.64 -7.70 -6.03
CA ALA A 241 -7.94 -7.14 -6.32
C ALA A 241 -8.53 -7.68 -7.64
N ARG A 242 -7.68 -7.89 -8.66
CA ARG A 242 -8.07 -8.54 -9.94
C ARG A 242 -8.55 -9.97 -9.71
N ASP A 243 -7.78 -10.78 -8.96
CA ASP A 243 -8.15 -12.17 -8.61
C ASP A 243 -9.47 -12.23 -7.80
N LEU A 244 -9.66 -11.32 -6.85
CA LEU A 244 -10.90 -11.24 -6.07
C LEU A 244 -12.14 -10.95 -6.93
N LEU A 245 -11.97 -10.23 -8.04
CA LEU A 245 -13.03 -9.91 -8.99
C LEU A 245 -13.16 -10.96 -10.12
N GLY A 246 -12.21 -11.90 -10.22
CA GLY A 246 -12.17 -12.89 -11.29
C GLY A 246 -11.82 -12.28 -12.64
N GLU A 247 -11.02 -11.21 -12.65
CA GLU A 247 -10.52 -10.60 -13.88
C GLU A 247 -9.42 -11.47 -14.50
N GLU A 248 -9.52 -11.71 -15.81
CA GLU A 248 -8.48 -12.41 -16.57
C GLU A 248 -7.19 -11.60 -16.61
N SER A 249 -6.05 -12.29 -16.52
CA SER A 249 -4.72 -11.72 -16.70
C SER A 249 -4.15 -12.10 -18.06
N ALA A 250 -3.24 -11.31 -18.62
CA ALA A 250 -2.58 -11.65 -19.90
C ALA A 250 -1.92 -13.05 -19.88
N GLU A 251 -1.34 -13.47 -18.75
CA GLU A 251 -0.80 -14.83 -18.58
C GLU A 251 -1.88 -15.93 -18.76
N ASP A 252 -3.12 -15.67 -18.33
CA ASP A 252 -4.22 -16.62 -18.45
C ASP A 252 -4.73 -16.68 -19.90
N ALA A 253 -4.77 -15.54 -20.59
CA ALA A 253 -5.14 -15.43 -22.00
C ALA A 253 -4.12 -16.14 -22.91
N ASP A 254 -2.82 -15.89 -22.71
CA ASP A 254 -1.75 -16.56 -23.48
C ASP A 254 -1.79 -18.08 -23.26
N THR A 255 -2.09 -18.55 -22.05
CA THR A 255 -2.18 -19.98 -21.75
C THR A 255 -3.39 -20.62 -22.43
N ALA A 256 -4.53 -19.92 -22.48
CA ALA A 256 -5.72 -20.37 -23.19
C ALA A 256 -5.51 -20.42 -24.71
N GLU A 257 -4.89 -19.38 -25.30
CA GLU A 257 -4.57 -19.33 -26.73
C GLU A 257 -3.62 -20.46 -27.13
N ASN A 258 -2.55 -20.69 -26.35
CA ASN A 258 -1.62 -21.80 -26.60
C ASN A 258 -2.28 -23.19 -26.45
N ALA A 259 -3.29 -23.33 -25.57
CA ALA A 259 -4.04 -24.58 -25.40
C ALA A 259 -4.99 -24.83 -26.58
N ASP A 260 -5.68 -23.79 -27.04
CA ASP A 260 -6.56 -23.84 -28.21
C ASP A 260 -5.77 -24.11 -29.51
N ASP A 261 -4.58 -23.51 -29.65
CA ASP A 261 -3.66 -23.77 -30.76
C ASP A 261 -3.15 -25.23 -30.75
N ALA A 262 -2.82 -25.76 -29.57
CA ALA A 262 -2.41 -27.14 -29.43
C ALA A 262 -3.54 -28.13 -29.75
N GLU A 263 -4.79 -27.81 -29.37
CA GLU A 263 -5.96 -28.61 -29.67
C GLU A 263 -6.31 -28.59 -31.18
N ASN A 264 -6.26 -27.41 -31.82
CA ASN A 264 -6.47 -27.26 -33.26
C ASN A 264 -5.38 -27.94 -34.10
N ALA A 265 -4.11 -27.87 -33.67
CA ALA A 265 -3.01 -28.58 -34.33
C ALA A 265 -3.19 -30.10 -34.26
N ASN A 266 -3.73 -30.62 -33.15
CA ASN A 266 -3.99 -32.05 -32.98
C ASN A 266 -5.19 -32.53 -33.82
N ALA A 267 -6.26 -31.72 -33.91
CA ALA A 267 -7.43 -32.01 -34.73
C ALA A 267 -7.11 -32.04 -36.24
N SER A 268 -6.27 -31.11 -36.71
CA SER A 268 -5.82 -31.04 -38.11
C SER A 268 -4.81 -32.13 -38.47
N GLY A 269 -3.95 -32.54 -37.54
CA GLY A 269 -3.07 -33.72 -37.70
C GLY A 269 -3.85 -35.03 -37.86
N ASN A 270 -4.93 -35.22 -37.10
CA ASN A 270 -5.75 -36.44 -37.16
C ASN A 270 -6.60 -36.54 -38.45
N ALA A 271 -7.03 -35.40 -38.99
CA ALA A 271 -7.74 -35.34 -40.26
C ALA A 271 -6.87 -35.77 -41.45
N ASN A 272 -5.56 -35.47 -41.41
CA ASN A 272 -4.63 -35.78 -42.50
C ASN A 272 -4.20 -37.27 -42.51
N VAL A 273 -4.18 -37.94 -41.34
CA VAL A 273 -3.90 -39.38 -41.22
C VAL A 273 -5.09 -40.24 -41.69
N SER A 274 -6.30 -39.71 -41.62
CA SER A 274 -7.53 -40.41 -42.04
C SER A 274 -7.76 -40.39 -43.56
N GLY A 275 -7.04 -39.55 -44.31
CA GLY A 275 -7.21 -39.36 -45.76
C GLY A 275 -6.31 -40.19 -46.67
N THR A 276 -5.29 -40.88 -46.15
CA THR A 276 -4.26 -41.58 -46.98
C THR A 276 -4.45 -43.09 -47.10
N GLY A 277 -5.62 -43.63 -46.71
CA GLY A 277 -5.87 -45.07 -46.55
C GLY A 277 -6.68 -45.77 -47.65
N GLN A 278 -6.88 -45.18 -48.83
CA GLN A 278 -7.57 -45.86 -49.94
C GLN A 278 -6.93 -45.55 -51.30
N ILE A 279 -5.87 -46.28 -51.67
CA ILE A 279 -5.57 -46.52 -53.09
C ILE A 279 -5.47 -48.03 -53.31
N THR A 280 -6.46 -48.50 -54.05
CA THR A 280 -6.78 -49.84 -54.53
C THR A 280 -5.65 -50.49 -55.32
N ARG A 281 -5.34 -51.76 -55.01
CA ARG A 281 -4.65 -52.69 -55.91
C ARG A 281 -5.68 -53.44 -56.76
N PRO A 282 -5.46 -53.55 -58.06
CA PRO A 282 -5.42 -54.87 -58.70
C PRO A 282 -4.01 -55.21 -59.21
#